data_AF-A0A0Q6VNF3-F1
#
_entry.id   AF-A0A0Q6VNF3-F1
#
_cell.length_a   1.000
_cell.length_b   1.000
_cell.length_c   1.000
_cell.angle_alpha   90.00
_cell.angle_beta   90.00
_cell.angle_gamma   90.00
#
_symmetry.space_group_name_H-M   'P 1'
#
loop_
_entity.id
_entity.type
_entity.pdbx_description
1 polymer ?
#
loop_
_entity_poly.entity_id
_entity_poly.type
_entity_poly.pdbx_seq_one_letter_code
_entity_poly.pdbx_strand_id
1 'polypeptide(L)'
;MAREDTEDAIIAYKSILAQIIDIRPSGTRQRLATELGKHRSFVTQVTSATYSTPLPARHLATIFRVCHFNATEQERFLEAYQHAHPGKLPELGHSEKLRHLSLMVPDFGDERRNRLLEQAISDLVEKIVAISGGPE
;
A
#
# COMPACT_ATOMS: atom_id res chain seq x y z
N MET A 1 -18.87 -15.56 18.89
CA MET A 1 -18.35 -14.27 19.39
C MET A 1 -17.00 -13.96 18.76
N ALA A 2 -15.84 -14.41 19.26
CA ALA A 2 -14.54 -14.00 18.70
C ALA A 2 -14.31 -14.23 17.17
N ARG A 3 -14.93 -15.26 16.58
CA ARG A 3 -14.88 -15.50 15.12
C ARG A 3 -15.79 -14.55 14.33
N GLU A 4 -16.98 -14.25 14.86
CA GLU A 4 -17.91 -13.29 14.28
C GLU A 4 -17.31 -11.88 14.36
N ASP A 5 -16.69 -11.53 15.49
CA ASP A 5 -16.00 -10.24 15.65
C ASP A 5 -14.86 -10.06 14.63
N THR A 6 -14.14 -11.13 14.31
CA THR A 6 -13.08 -11.10 13.29
C THR A 6 -13.65 -10.96 11.88
N GLU A 7 -14.77 -11.64 11.59
CA GLU A 7 -15.43 -11.56 10.30
C GLU A 7 -16.04 -10.17 10.06
N ASP A 8 -16.67 -9.59 11.08
CA ASP A 8 -17.18 -8.21 11.05
C ASP A 8 -16.05 -7.20 10.83
N ALA A 9 -14.89 -7.40 11.49
CA ALA A 9 -13.72 -6.58 11.26
C ALA A 9 -13.17 -6.71 9.83
N ILE A 10 -13.21 -7.91 9.23
CA ILE A 10 -12.84 -8.12 7.83
C ILE A 10 -13.79 -7.40 6.88
N ILE A 11 -15.10 -7.50 7.14
CA ILE A 11 -16.14 -6.81 6.37
C ILE A 11 -15.93 -5.30 6.43
N ALA A 12 -15.56 -4.75 7.59
CA ALA A 12 -15.36 -3.32 7.80
C ALA A 12 -14.28 -2.74 6.86
N TYR A 13 -13.04 -3.27 6.87
CA TYR A 13 -11.98 -2.72 6.01
C TYR A 13 -12.25 -2.97 4.53
N LYS A 14 -12.88 -4.11 4.18
CA LYS A 14 -13.23 -4.41 2.80
C LYS A 14 -14.32 -3.50 2.25
N SER A 15 -15.23 -3.04 3.10
CA SER A 15 -16.26 -2.08 2.71
C SER A 15 -15.62 -0.74 2.33
N ILE A 16 -14.60 -0.29 3.08
CA ILE A 16 -13.80 0.90 2.74
C ILE A 16 -13.10 0.70 1.38
N LEU A 17 -12.43 -0.43 1.20
CA LEU A 17 -11.75 -0.75 -0.06
C LEU A 17 -12.71 -0.81 -1.26
N ALA A 18 -13.88 -1.41 -1.09
CA ALA A 18 -14.90 -1.48 -2.12
C ALA A 18 -15.40 -0.09 -2.53
N GLN A 19 -15.69 0.78 -1.55
CA GLN A 19 -16.09 2.18 -1.78
C GLN A 19 -15.02 2.95 -2.57
N ILE A 20 -13.75 2.80 -2.18
CA ILE A 20 -12.64 3.45 -2.89
C ILE A 20 -12.58 2.95 -4.33
N ILE A 21 -12.63 1.64 -4.56
CA ILE A 21 -12.55 1.08 -5.92
C ILE A 21 -13.72 1.55 -6.80
N ASP A 22 -14.91 1.72 -6.24
CA ASP A 22 -16.11 2.11 -6.98
C ASP A 22 -16.04 3.53 -7.56
N ILE A 23 -15.35 4.44 -6.88
CA ILE A 23 -15.14 5.82 -7.33
C ILE A 23 -13.88 6.01 -8.21
N ARG A 24 -13.15 4.92 -8.51
CA ARG A 24 -11.96 4.97 -9.40
C ARG A 24 -12.34 4.62 -10.85
N PRO A 25 -11.50 4.99 -11.84
CA PRO A 25 -11.81 4.76 -13.25
C PRO A 25 -12.14 3.30 -13.59
N SER A 26 -12.92 3.12 -14.65
CA SER A 26 -13.20 1.81 -15.23
C SER A 26 -11.88 1.09 -15.57
N GLY A 27 -11.81 -0.21 -15.28
CA GLY A 27 -10.60 -1.01 -15.46
C GLY A 27 -9.66 -1.11 -14.25
N THR A 28 -9.92 -0.40 -13.14
CA THR A 28 -9.13 -0.51 -11.89
C THR A 28 -8.99 -1.96 -11.40
N ARG A 29 -10.09 -2.74 -11.44
CA ARG A 29 -10.07 -4.17 -11.05
C ARG A 29 -9.21 -5.03 -11.99
N GLN A 30 -9.14 -4.70 -13.28
CA GLN A 30 -8.27 -5.39 -14.23
C GLN A 30 -6.81 -5.04 -13.98
N ARG A 31 -6.50 -3.76 -13.70
CA ARG A 31 -5.15 -3.33 -13.32
C ARG A 31 -4.68 -4.01 -12.04
N LEU A 32 -5.55 -4.13 -11.03
CA LEU A 32 -5.25 -4.90 -9.81
C LEU A 32 -4.89 -6.35 -10.13
N ALA A 33 -5.65 -7.01 -11.01
CA ALA A 33 -5.35 -8.39 -11.40
C ALA A 33 -3.94 -8.52 -12.01
N THR A 34 -3.61 -7.62 -12.95
CA THR A 34 -2.31 -7.58 -13.60
C THR A 34 -1.17 -7.32 -12.61
N GLU A 35 -1.25 -6.25 -11.81
CA GLU A 35 -0.17 -5.81 -10.92
C GLU A 35 0.03 -6.75 -9.73
N LEU A 36 -1.01 -7.47 -9.31
CA LEU A 36 -0.91 -8.50 -8.28
C LEU A 36 -0.40 -9.84 -8.84
N GLY A 37 -0.38 -10.02 -10.16
CA GLY A 37 -0.10 -11.31 -10.80
C GLY A 37 -1.15 -12.37 -10.46
N LYS A 38 -2.43 -11.98 -10.39
CA LYS A 38 -3.55 -12.83 -9.95
C LYS A 38 -4.74 -12.75 -10.90
N HIS A 39 -5.63 -13.72 -10.79
CA HIS A 39 -6.87 -13.74 -11.57
C HIS A 39 -7.92 -12.78 -11.02
N ARG A 40 -8.88 -12.40 -11.87
CA ARG A 40 -10.01 -11.52 -11.51
C ARG A 40 -10.82 -12.06 -10.32
N SER A 41 -10.95 -13.38 -10.19
CA SER A 41 -11.63 -14.03 -9.06
C SER A 41 -10.95 -13.71 -7.72
N PHE A 42 -9.61 -13.77 -7.68
CA PHE A 42 -8.84 -13.39 -6.49
C PHE A 42 -9.08 -11.93 -6.12
N VAL A 43 -9.02 -11.02 -7.11
CA VAL A 43 -9.30 -9.58 -6.89
C VAL A 43 -10.68 -9.40 -6.26
N THR A 44 -11.73 -10.00 -6.85
CA THR A 44 -13.09 -9.92 -6.30
C THR A 44 -13.17 -10.42 -4.87
N GLN A 45 -12.55 -11.56 -4.54
CA GLN A 45 -12.58 -12.14 -3.19
C GLN A 45 -11.92 -11.23 -2.15
N VAL A 46 -10.81 -10.58 -2.49
CA VAL A 46 -10.07 -9.74 -1.53
C VAL A 46 -10.59 -8.30 -1.46
N THR A 47 -11.27 -7.80 -2.50
CA THR A 47 -11.78 -6.42 -2.54
C THR A 47 -13.26 -6.29 -2.21
N SER A 48 -14.05 -7.37 -2.23
CA SER A 48 -15.47 -7.33 -1.89
C SER A 48 -15.73 -7.77 -0.45
N ALA A 49 -16.52 -6.97 0.28
CA ALA A 49 -16.96 -7.27 1.64
C ALA A 49 -17.85 -8.52 1.75
N THR A 50 -18.41 -9.01 0.64
CA THR A 50 -19.26 -10.21 0.59
C THR A 50 -18.50 -11.53 0.81
N TYR A 51 -17.16 -11.51 0.81
CA TYR A 51 -16.34 -12.71 0.99
C TYR A 51 -15.51 -12.59 2.27
N SER A 52 -15.46 -13.67 3.05
CA SER A 52 -14.70 -13.74 4.30
C SER A 52 -13.18 -13.92 4.09
N THR A 53 -12.70 -14.13 2.85
CA THR A 53 -11.28 -14.33 2.55
C THR A 53 -10.44 -13.10 2.94
N PRO A 54 -9.58 -13.14 3.95
CA PRO A 54 -8.83 -11.96 4.37
C PRO A 54 -7.85 -11.50 3.28
N LEU A 55 -7.68 -10.19 3.14
CA LEU A 55 -6.71 -9.59 2.21
C LEU A 55 -5.29 -9.79 2.77
N PRO A 56 -4.38 -10.49 2.06
CA PRO A 56 -3.01 -10.68 2.54
C PRO A 56 -2.23 -9.37 2.52
N ALA A 57 -1.54 -9.06 3.62
CA ALA A 57 -0.90 -7.77 3.81
C ALA A 57 0.20 -7.42 2.77
N ARG A 58 0.88 -8.44 2.23
CA ARG A 58 1.85 -8.28 1.12
C ARG A 58 1.28 -7.60 -0.13
N HIS A 59 -0.05 -7.55 -0.27
CA HIS A 59 -0.73 -6.93 -1.41
C HIS A 59 -1.15 -5.48 -1.14
N LEU A 60 -1.04 -4.98 0.09
CA LEU A 60 -1.52 -3.66 0.47
C LEU A 60 -0.81 -2.54 -0.29
N ALA A 61 0.51 -2.57 -0.36
CA ALA A 61 1.30 -1.55 -1.08
C ALA A 61 0.88 -1.45 -2.56
N THR A 62 0.72 -2.59 -3.24
CA THR A 62 0.25 -2.62 -4.63
C THR A 62 -1.18 -2.10 -4.76
N ILE A 63 -2.08 -2.47 -3.85
CA ILE A 63 -3.48 -2.00 -3.87
C ILE A 63 -3.55 -0.49 -3.68
N PHE A 64 -2.84 0.07 -2.69
CA PHE A 64 -2.82 1.50 -2.43
C PHE A 64 -2.31 2.30 -3.63
N ARG A 65 -1.23 1.80 -4.28
CA ARG A 65 -0.68 2.40 -5.50
C ARG A 65 -1.68 2.34 -6.67
N VAL A 66 -2.26 1.17 -6.97
CA VAL A 66 -3.15 0.99 -8.12
C VAL A 66 -4.47 1.72 -7.96
N CYS A 67 -5.01 1.74 -6.73
CA CYS A 67 -6.25 2.43 -6.41
C CYS A 67 -6.03 3.91 -6.07
N HIS A 68 -4.79 4.44 -6.16
CA HIS A 68 -4.48 5.83 -5.87
C HIS A 68 -5.06 6.29 -4.52
N PHE A 69 -4.70 5.59 -3.45
CA PHE A 69 -5.11 5.98 -2.09
C PHE A 69 -4.46 7.31 -1.72
N ASN A 70 -5.23 8.21 -1.14
CA ASN A 70 -4.69 9.36 -0.42
C ASN A 70 -4.37 9.00 1.04
N ALA A 71 -3.68 9.90 1.75
CA ALA A 71 -3.22 9.65 3.12
C ALA A 71 -4.39 9.34 4.09
N THR A 72 -5.49 10.08 4.00
CA THR A 72 -6.67 9.89 4.87
C THR A 72 -7.39 8.57 4.58
N GLU A 73 -7.54 8.21 3.30
CA GLU A 73 -8.11 6.92 2.89
C GLU A 73 -7.24 5.75 3.39
N GLN A 74 -5.92 5.88 3.27
CA GLN A 74 -4.97 4.86 3.70
C GLN A 74 -4.96 4.69 5.22
N GLU A 75 -4.95 5.77 5.98
CA GLU A 75 -5.02 5.73 7.45
C GLU A 75 -6.30 5.06 7.93
N ARG A 76 -7.46 5.49 7.42
CA ARG A 76 -8.77 4.91 7.74
C ARG A 76 -8.84 3.42 7.39
N PHE A 77 -8.30 3.03 6.23
CA PHE A 77 -8.25 1.63 5.85
C PHE A 77 -7.34 0.81 6.77
N LEU A 78 -6.14 1.33 7.06
CA LEU A 78 -5.16 0.63 7.88
C LEU A 78 -5.67 0.43 9.31
N GLU A 79 -6.30 1.44 9.93
CA GLU A 79 -6.92 1.34 11.25
C GLU A 79 -7.91 0.15 11.33
N ALA A 80 -8.84 0.07 10.38
CA ALA A 80 -9.79 -1.04 10.29
C ALA A 80 -9.09 -2.38 10.00
N TYR A 81 -8.03 -2.37 9.17
CA TYR A 81 -7.26 -3.56 8.86
C TYR A 81 -6.49 -4.11 10.07
N GLN A 82 -5.92 -3.26 10.93
CA GLN A 82 -5.23 -3.72 12.15
C GLN A 82 -6.20 -4.37 13.13
N HIS A 83 -7.41 -3.82 13.24
CA HIS A 83 -8.44 -4.39 14.10
C HIS A 83 -8.82 -5.82 13.68
N ALA A 84 -8.90 -6.07 12.37
CA ALA A 84 -9.15 -7.41 11.83
C ALA A 84 -7.95 -8.37 11.93
N HIS A 85 -6.73 -7.84 12.11
CA HIS A 85 -5.48 -8.57 11.98
C HIS A 85 -4.46 -8.17 13.07
N PRO A 86 -4.77 -8.41 14.37
CA PRO A 86 -3.86 -8.06 15.47
C PRO A 86 -2.52 -8.78 15.31
N GLY A 87 -1.42 -8.01 15.30
CA GLY A 87 -0.05 -8.52 15.16
C GLY A 87 0.32 -9.08 13.78
N LYS A 88 -0.53 -8.88 12.75
CA LYS A 88 -0.33 -9.40 11.39
C LYS A 88 -0.16 -8.34 10.32
N LEU A 89 -0.05 -7.06 10.70
CA LEU A 89 0.63 -6.15 9.79
C LEU A 89 2.06 -6.69 9.68
N PRO A 90 2.52 -7.11 8.49
CA PRO A 90 3.94 -7.16 8.25
C PRO A 90 4.46 -5.76 8.59
N GLU A 91 5.74 -5.66 8.87
CA GLU A 91 6.44 -4.40 8.79
C GLU A 91 6.23 -3.82 7.37
N LEU A 92 5.07 -3.19 7.14
CA LEU A 92 4.90 -2.08 6.22
C LEU A 92 5.75 -1.01 6.89
N GLY A 93 7.08 -1.15 6.73
CA GLY A 93 8.10 -0.91 7.75
C GLY A 93 7.74 0.21 8.69
N HIS A 94 7.89 -0.02 10.01
CA HIS A 94 7.92 1.02 11.05
C HIS A 94 8.23 2.36 10.39
N SER A 95 7.17 3.07 10.04
CA SER A 95 7.34 4.32 9.32
C SER A 95 7.65 5.25 10.46
N GLU A 96 8.94 5.35 10.78
CA GLU A 96 9.51 6.52 11.40
C GLU A 96 9.10 7.72 10.54
N LYS A 97 7.85 8.18 10.69
CA LYS A 97 7.27 9.35 10.06
C LYS A 97 7.81 9.61 8.64
N LEU A 98 7.90 8.59 7.77
CA LEU A 98 8.50 8.77 6.45
C LEU A 98 7.49 9.54 5.59
N ARG A 99 7.89 10.73 5.15
CA ARG A 99 7.11 11.54 4.22
C ARG A 99 7.55 11.22 2.80
N HIS A 100 6.59 10.94 1.93
CA HIS A 100 6.86 10.76 0.50
C HIS A 100 7.20 12.11 -0.14
N LEU A 101 8.36 12.18 -0.79
CA LEU A 101 8.83 13.35 -1.54
C LEU A 101 8.99 12.98 -3.02
N SER A 102 8.31 13.71 -3.91
CA SER A 102 8.46 13.55 -5.36
C SER A 102 9.33 14.69 -5.90
N LEU A 103 10.38 14.34 -6.63
CA LEU A 103 11.33 15.31 -7.19
C LEU A 103 11.32 15.24 -8.72
N MET A 104 11.25 16.40 -9.36
CA MET A 104 11.52 16.53 -10.79
C MET A 104 13.02 16.74 -10.96
N VAL A 105 13.66 15.88 -11.75
CA VAL A 105 15.10 15.96 -12.00
C VAL A 105 15.39 16.16 -13.49
N PRO A 106 16.53 16.76 -13.85
CA PRO A 106 16.94 16.86 -15.25
C PRO A 106 17.10 15.47 -15.87
N ASP A 107 16.58 15.30 -17.08
CA ASP A 107 16.91 14.17 -17.93
C ASP A 107 18.19 14.49 -18.70
N PHE A 108 19.24 13.69 -18.51
CA PHE A 108 20.51 13.87 -19.20
C PHE A 108 20.51 13.31 -20.63
N GLY A 109 19.43 12.65 -21.05
CA GLY A 109 19.34 11.96 -22.34
C GLY A 109 20.27 10.74 -22.45
N ASP A 110 20.89 10.33 -21.34
CA ASP A 110 21.80 9.18 -21.23
C ASP A 110 21.37 8.36 -20.02
N GLU A 111 20.94 7.12 -20.28
CA GLU A 111 20.37 6.23 -19.26
C GLU A 111 21.39 5.81 -18.19
N ARG A 112 22.69 5.78 -18.51
CA ARG A 112 23.73 5.53 -17.51
C ARG A 112 23.86 6.73 -16.58
N ARG A 113 23.82 7.96 -17.12
CA ARG A 113 23.89 9.19 -16.31
C ARG A 113 22.65 9.38 -15.45
N ASN A 114 21.47 9.06 -15.98
CA ASN A 114 20.22 9.10 -15.21
C ASN A 114 20.27 8.11 -14.03
N ARG A 115 20.74 6.87 -14.26
CA ARG A 115 20.95 5.90 -13.17
C ARG A 115 21.97 6.36 -12.13
N LEU A 116 23.06 7.01 -12.55
CA LEU A 116 24.03 7.57 -11.61
C LEU A 116 23.43 8.69 -10.75
N LEU A 117 22.56 9.51 -11.32
CA LEU A 117 21.82 10.54 -10.58
C LEU A 117 20.85 9.93 -9.57
N GLU A 118 20.05 8.95 -10.00
CA GLU A 118 19.11 8.23 -9.13
C GLU A 118 19.83 7.55 -7.97
N GLN A 119 20.97 6.92 -8.24
CA GLN A 119 21.81 6.31 -7.21
C GLN A 119 22.37 7.36 -6.25
N ALA A 120 22.90 8.48 -6.77
CA ALA A 120 23.46 9.54 -5.94
C ALA A 120 22.40 10.18 -5.02
N ILE A 121 21.16 10.34 -5.50
CA ILE A 121 20.04 10.83 -4.68
C ILE A 121 19.69 9.80 -3.59
N SER A 122 19.63 8.52 -3.94
CA SER A 122 19.33 7.43 -3.00
C SER A 122 20.38 7.36 -1.88
N ASP A 123 21.67 7.37 -2.24
CA ASP A 123 22.79 7.35 -1.29
C ASP A 123 22.78 8.58 -0.36
N LEU A 124 22.39 9.75 -0.88
CA LEU A 124 22.27 10.97 -0.08
C LEU A 124 21.15 10.83 0.96
N VAL A 125 20.00 10.31 0.57
CA VAL A 125 18.86 10.09 1.47
C VAL A 125 19.23 9.09 2.57
N GLU A 126 19.89 7.99 2.23
CA GLU A 126 20.38 7.01 3.22
C GLU A 126 21.32 7.65 4.25
N LYS A 127 22.23 8.51 3.81
CA LYS A 127 23.13 9.25 4.72
C LYS A 127 22.37 10.22 5.63
N ILE A 128 21.33 10.89 5.13
CA ILE A 128 20.50 11.78 5.94
C ILE A 128 19.75 10.98 7.02
N VAL A 129 19.19 9.82 6.65
CA VAL A 129 18.51 8.91 7.59
C VAL A 129 19.46 8.44 8.68
N ALA A 130 20.69 8.05 8.32
CA ALA A 130 21.71 7.63 9.28
C ALA A 130 22.11 8.73 10.27
N ILE A 131 22.00 10.01 9.89
CA ILE A 131 22.28 11.15 10.79
C ILE A 131 21.09 11.41 11.74
N SER A 132 19.86 11.13 11.32
CA SER A 132 18.66 11.34 12.14
C SER A 132 18.43 10.26 13.22
N GLY A 133 19.01 9.07 13.08
CA GLY A 133 18.96 7.99 14.08
C GLY A 133 20.13 8.06 15.07
N GLY A 134 20.24 9.14 15.85
CA GLY A 134 21.30 9.32 16.86
C GLY A 134 21.50 8.11 17.80
N PRO A 135 22.70 7.94 18.40
CA PRO A 135 23.09 6.70 19.06
C PRO A 135 22.20 6.42 20.27
N GLU A 136 21.52 5.28 20.27
CA GLU A 136 21.06 4.62 21.50
C GLU A 136 22.20 3.83 22.16
#